data_AF-A0A392RU34-F1
#
_entry.id   AF-A0A392RU34-F1
#
_cell.length_a   1.000
_cell.length_b   1.000
_cell.length_c   1.000
_cell.angle_alpha   90.00
_cell.angle_beta   90.00
_cell.angle_gamma   90.00
#
_symmetry.space_group_name_H-M   'P 1'
#
loop_
_entity.id
_entity.type
_entity.pdbx_description
1 polymer ?
#
loop_
_entity_poly.entity_id
_entity_poly.type
_entity_poly.pdbx_seq_one_letter_code
_entity_poly.pdbx_strand_id
1 'polypeptide(L)'
;GGLEAKIEELVVKVSDLDKKGAEVGLTSQEVDNRKEFFGVLWKLLKSKEVLMFQRSRSKWLKEEDANTKFFHGSVKSRLKSNFISALWVDDV
;
A
#
# COMPACT_ATOMS: atom_id res chain seq x y z
N GLY A 1 12.38 14.01 -6.03
CA GLY A 1 11.30 13.88 -5.05
C GLY A 1 11.88 13.95 -3.67
N GLY A 2 11.69 15.05 -2.94
CA GLY A 2 12.32 15.24 -1.62
C GLY A 2 11.65 14.47 -0.48
N LEU A 3 10.35 14.18 -0.60
CA LEU A 3 9.60 13.51 0.46
C LEU A 3 9.95 12.01 0.55
N GLU A 4 10.16 11.34 -0.58
CA GLU A 4 10.60 9.94 -0.62
C GLU A 4 12.02 9.77 -0.06
N ALA A 5 12.95 10.64 -0.48
CA ALA A 5 14.32 10.63 0.06
C ALA A 5 14.35 10.83 1.59
N LYS A 6 13.47 11.71 2.11
CA LYS A 6 13.35 11.92 3.56
C LYS A 6 12.73 10.73 4.30
N ILE A 7 11.80 10.00 3.68
CA ILE A 7 11.26 8.76 4.23
C ILE A 7 12.36 7.70 4.30
N GLU A 8 13.10 7.50 3.21
CA GLU A 8 14.23 6.54 3.18
C GLU A 8 15.27 6.87 4.24
N GLU A 9 15.66 8.14 4.36
CA GLU A 9 16.61 8.60 5.38
C GLU A 9 16.13 8.28 6.81
N LEU A 10 14.85 8.55 7.12
CA LEU A 10 14.28 8.28 8.44
C LEU A 10 14.17 6.78 8.72
N VAL A 11 13.84 5.97 7.71
CA VAL A 11 13.81 4.50 7.85
C VAL A 11 15.19 3.96 8.20
N VAL A 12 16.25 4.46 7.54
CA VAL A 12 17.63 4.08 7.84
C VAL A 12 17.99 4.47 9.28
N LYS A 13 17.76 5.74 9.67
CA LYS A 13 18.05 6.22 11.03
C LYS A 13 17.35 5.41 12.13
N VAL A 14 16.09 5.06 11.91
CA VAL A 14 15.31 4.22 12.83
C VAL A 14 15.89 2.81 12.90
N SER A 15 16.19 2.21 11.75
CA SER A 15 16.76 0.86 11.66
C SER A 15 18.11 0.76 12.37
N ASP A 16 18.97 1.76 12.21
CA ASP A 16 20.28 1.81 12.86
C ASP A 16 20.16 1.91 14.39
N LEU A 17 19.21 2.70 14.89
CA LEU A 17 18.92 2.77 16.33
C LEU A 17 18.31 1.48 16.86
N ASP A 18 17.46 0.80 16.10
CA ASP A 18 16.88 -0.49 16.51
C ASP A 18 17.94 -1.60 16.57
N LYS A 19 18.85 -1.66 15.58
CA LYS A 19 20.00 -2.58 15.60
C LYS A 19 20.90 -2.31 16.79
N LYS A 20 21.30 -1.06 16.99
CA LYS A 20 22.13 -0.67 18.14
C LYS A 20 21.45 -1.03 19.46
N GLY A 21 20.15 -0.79 19.58
CA GLY A 21 19.38 -1.14 20.77
C GLY A 21 19.33 -2.64 21.06
N ALA A 22 19.36 -3.48 20.03
CA ALA A 22 19.41 -4.94 20.18
C ALA A 22 20.80 -5.46 20.56
N GLU A 23 21.87 -4.84 20.04
CA GLU A 23 23.25 -5.31 20.23
C GLU A 23 23.86 -4.84 21.55
N VAL A 24 23.76 -3.53 21.84
CA VAL A 24 24.49 -2.88 22.93
C VAL A 24 23.61 -2.01 23.83
N GLY A 25 22.33 -1.84 23.48
CA GLY A 25 21.39 -0.95 24.16
C GLY A 25 21.48 0.50 23.67
N LEU A 26 20.52 1.31 24.10
CA LEU A 26 20.42 2.73 23.75
C LEU A 26 20.58 3.62 24.97
N THR A 27 21.20 4.78 24.76
CA THR A 27 21.19 5.87 25.73
C THR A 27 19.79 6.52 25.79
N SER A 28 19.49 7.26 26.87
CA SER A 28 18.22 7.98 26.99
C SER A 28 17.98 8.93 25.81
N GLN A 29 19.02 9.65 25.38
CA GLN A 29 18.94 10.55 24.23
C GLN A 29 18.60 9.81 22.94
N GLU A 30 19.18 8.63 22.72
CA GLU A 30 18.91 7.82 21.53
C GLU A 30 17.50 7.22 21.54
N VAL A 31 16.99 6.84 22.72
CA VAL A 31 15.60 6.43 22.88
C VAL A 31 14.65 7.56 22.48
N ASP A 32 14.94 8.79 22.88
CA ASP A 32 14.10 9.94 22.55
C ASP A 32 14.22 10.33 21.07
N ASN A 33 15.44 10.31 20.51
CA ASN A 33 15.65 10.50 19.07
C ASN A 33 14.89 9.45 18.24
N ARG A 34 14.91 8.18 18.68
CA ARG A 34 14.16 7.11 18.00
C ARG A 34 12.65 7.41 17.98
N LYS A 35 12.08 7.83 19.12
CA LYS A 35 10.66 8.22 19.19
C LYS A 35 10.35 9.38 18.26
N GLU A 36 11.22 10.39 18.22
CA GLU A 36 11.06 11.55 17.34
C GLU A 36 11.08 11.13 15.86
N PHE A 37 12.10 10.37 15.45
CA PHE A 37 12.24 9.89 14.08
C PHE A 37 11.04 9.05 13.65
N PHE A 38 10.57 8.14 14.50
CA PHE A 38 9.33 7.39 14.25
C PHE A 38 8.12 8.30 14.13
N GLY A 39 7.99 9.31 14.99
CA GLY A 39 6.88 10.26 14.95
C GLY A 39 6.84 11.06 13.65
N VAL A 40 8.01 11.50 13.15
CA VAL A 40 8.13 12.18 11.86
C VAL A 40 7.83 11.22 10.70
N LEU A 41 8.42 10.02 10.73
CA LEU A 41 8.21 8.99 9.71
C LEU A 41 6.72 8.64 9.57
N TRP A 42 6.03 8.42 10.69
CA TRP A 42 4.61 8.13 10.73
C TRP A 42 3.76 9.23 10.07
N LYS A 43 4.04 10.50 10.40
CA LYS A 43 3.35 11.65 9.80
C LYS A 43 3.55 11.70 8.29
N LEU A 44 4.78 11.47 7.82
CA LEU A 44 5.09 11.47 6.39
C LEU A 44 4.40 10.33 5.65
N LEU A 45 4.43 9.11 6.20
CA LEU A 45 3.75 7.95 5.62
C LEU A 45 2.23 8.17 5.56
N LYS A 46 1.63 8.74 6.60
CA LYS A 46 0.20 9.08 6.59
C LYS A 46 -0.14 10.15 5.57
N SER A 47 0.69 11.19 5.43
CA SER A 47 0.50 12.18 4.37
C SER A 47 0.60 11.55 2.97
N LYS A 48 1.53 10.62 2.76
CA LYS A 48 1.69 9.89 1.49
C LYS A 48 0.48 9.01 1.19
N GLU A 49 -0.03 8.29 2.18
CA GLU A 49 -1.25 7.47 2.05
C GLU A 49 -2.46 8.32 1.64
N VAL A 50 -2.70 9.43 2.33
CA VAL A 50 -3.78 10.37 2.00
C VAL A 50 -3.63 10.92 0.58
N LEU A 51 -2.42 11.30 0.17
CA LEU A 51 -2.16 11.79 -1.18
C LEU A 51 -2.43 10.71 -2.24
N MET A 52 -2.05 9.45 -1.97
CA MET A 52 -2.33 8.34 -2.87
C MET A 52 -3.83 8.10 -3.01
N PHE A 53 -4.58 8.16 -1.91
CA PHE A 53 -6.04 8.03 -1.92
C PHE A 53 -6.71 9.18 -2.69
N GLN A 54 -6.27 10.41 -2.48
CA GLN A 54 -6.78 11.56 -3.23
C GLN A 54 -6.48 11.43 -4.72
N ARG A 55 -5.28 10.99 -5.09
CA ARG A 55 -4.89 10.75 -6.48
C ARG A 55 -5.68 9.63 -7.12
N SER A 56 -5.93 8.52 -6.44
CA SER A 56 -6.74 7.43 -6.98
C SER A 56 -8.18 7.86 -7.21
N ARG A 57 -8.78 8.62 -6.27
CA ARG A 57 -10.12 9.18 -6.41
C ARG A 57 -10.20 10.23 -7.52
N SER A 58 -9.21 11.12 -7.60
CA SER A 58 -9.13 12.12 -8.68
C SER A 58 -8.97 11.45 -10.04
N LYS A 59 -8.14 10.41 -10.13
CA LYS A 59 -8.00 9.58 -11.33
C LYS A 59 -9.32 8.91 -11.69
N TRP A 60 -10.01 8.30 -10.73
CA TRP A 60 -11.33 7.70 -10.94
C TRP A 60 -12.35 8.72 -11.45
N LEU A 61 -12.43 9.91 -10.86
CA LEU A 61 -13.32 10.98 -11.31
C LEU A 61 -12.98 11.46 -12.73
N LYS A 62 -11.68 11.58 -13.05
CA LYS A 62 -11.20 12.06 -14.35
C LYS A 62 -11.37 11.02 -15.45
N GLU A 63 -11.18 9.76 -15.13
CA GLU A 63 -11.29 8.64 -16.08
C GLU A 63 -12.74 8.16 -16.22
N GLU A 64 -13.70 8.75 -15.50
CA GLU A 64 -15.12 8.38 -15.53
C GLU A 64 -15.32 6.85 -15.52
N ASP A 65 -16.12 6.30 -16.43
CA ASP A 65 -16.33 4.85 -16.61
C ASP A 65 -15.29 4.21 -17.55
N ALA A 66 -14.11 4.81 -17.79
CA ALA A 66 -13.03 4.15 -18.54
C ALA A 66 -12.41 2.95 -17.78
N ASN A 67 -12.78 2.76 -16.50
CA ASN A 67 -12.60 1.50 -15.77
C ASN A 67 -13.50 0.36 -16.31
N THR A 68 -14.33 0.63 -17.34
CA THR A 68 -15.04 -0.34 -18.17
C THR A 68 -14.14 -1.48 -18.62
N LYS A 69 -12.87 -1.26 -18.98
CA LYS A 69 -12.01 -2.36 -19.45
C LYS A 69 -11.75 -3.41 -18.35
N PHE A 70 -11.48 -2.97 -17.12
CA PHE A 70 -11.31 -3.89 -15.99
C PHE A 70 -12.64 -4.54 -15.63
N PHE A 71 -13.71 -3.75 -15.50
CA PHE A 71 -15.04 -4.24 -15.20
C PHE A 71 -15.53 -5.28 -16.22
N HIS A 72 -15.50 -4.97 -17.51
CA HIS A 72 -15.86 -5.89 -18.59
C HIS A 72 -14.89 -7.07 -18.68
N GLY A 73 -13.61 -6.89 -18.34
CA GLY A 73 -12.65 -7.99 -18.22
C GLY A 73 -13.05 -8.99 -17.13
N SER A 74 -13.38 -8.51 -15.93
CA SER A 74 -13.86 -9.33 -14.83
C SER A 74 -15.19 -10.02 -15.15
N VAL A 75 -16.14 -9.31 -15.79
CA VAL A 75 -17.42 -9.88 -16.23
C VAL A 75 -17.21 -10.99 -17.26
N LYS A 76 -16.39 -10.77 -18.29
CA LYS A 76 -16.07 -11.79 -19.31
C LYS A 76 -15.38 -13.01 -18.71
N SER A 77 -14.47 -12.81 -17.78
CA SER A 77 -13.80 -13.91 -17.06
C SER A 77 -14.79 -14.75 -16.26
N ARG A 78 -15.71 -14.11 -15.52
CA ARG A 78 -16.80 -14.80 -14.80
C ARG A 78 -17.74 -15.53 -15.74
N LEU A 79 -18.14 -14.90 -16.85
CA LEU A 79 -18.98 -15.55 -17.87
C LEU A 79 -18.30 -16.80 -18.42
N LYS A 80 -17.02 -16.75 -18.75
CA LYS A 80 -16.25 -17.92 -19.20
C LYS A 80 -16.16 -19.00 -18.12
N SER A 81 -15.90 -18.62 -16.87
CA SER A 81 -15.74 -19.58 -15.76
C SER A 81 -17.04 -20.27 -15.37
N ASN A 82 -18.16 -19.56 -15.46
CA ASN A 82 -19.47 -20.06 -15.07
C ASN A 82 -20.27 -20.58 -16.28
N PHE A 83 -19.66 -20.67 -17.45
CA PHE A 83 -20.31 -21.17 -18.65
C PHE A 83 -20.52 -22.68 -18.51
N ILE A 84 -21.77 -23.10 -18.34
CA ILE A 84 -22.17 -24.50 -18.40
C ILE A 84 -22.45 -24.84 -19.86
N SER A 85 -21.57 -25.63 -20.48
CA SER A 85 -21.64 -25.94 -21.92
C SER A 85 -22.66 -27.03 -22.25
N ALA A 86 -22.88 -27.98 -21.35
CA ALA A 86 -23.86 -29.04 -21.51
C ALA A 86 -24.30 -29.55 -20.13
N LEU A 87 -25.54 -30.03 -20.05
CA LEU A 87 -26.04 -30.76 -18.90
C LEU A 87 -26.08 -32.24 -19.28
N TRP A 88 -25.54 -33.09 -18.41
CA TRP A 88 -25.69 -34.52 -18.56
C TRP A 88 -26.99 -34.94 -17.89
N VAL A 89 -27.79 -35.74 -18.59
CA VAL A 89 -29.03 -36.33 -18.09
C VAL A 89 -28.82 -37.83 -18.10
N ASP A 90 -28.86 -38.47 -16.93
CA ASP A 90 -28.94 -39.91 -16.79
C ASP A 90 -30.29 -40.37 -17.33
N ASP A 91 -30.29 -41.10 -18.44
CA ASP A 91 -31.47 -41.82 -18.90
C ASP A 91 -31.77 -42.95 -17.90
N VAL A 92 -32.99 -42.91 -17.32
CA VAL A 92 -33.56 -43.94 -16.44
C VAL A 92 -34.21 -45.04 -17.26
#